data_AF-A0A1Q3KBP7-F1
#
_entry.id   AF-A0A1Q3KBP7-F1
#
_cell.length_a   1.000
_cell.length_b   1.000
_cell.length_c   1.000
_cell.angle_alpha   90.00
_cell.angle_beta   90.00
_cell.angle_gamma   90.00
#
_symmetry.space_group_name_H-M   'P 1'
#
loop_
_entity.id
_entity.type
_entity.pdbx_description
1 polymer ?
#
loop_
_entity_poly.entity_id
_entity_poly.type
_entity_poly.pdbx_seq_one_letter_code
_entity_poly.pdbx_strand_id
1 'polypeptide(L)'
;MGEAPLVGDERQEDYDSFFAAVTSKLAQPDIIDELYVKDVVDLSWQIRRERLILAEIIRLHQREVVLGLLKTKHSERDGLPDTRNAMYQILGADRDAQRWLGDPTARAKIDADLKTQGYSPSTVLAQAYLNAAAEIDKVEQRIASYEARRMMALREIEHRSENSARQVERATSAIIDGEFREAAE
;
A
#
# COMPACT_ATOMS: atom_id res chain seq x y z
N MET A 1 -16.89 -18.37 -3.55
CA MET A 1 -15.81 -17.36 -3.70
C MET A 1 -14.58 -17.86 -2.95
N GLY A 2 -13.36 -17.70 -3.49
CA GLY A 2 -12.13 -18.19 -2.85
C GLY A 2 -11.78 -17.49 -1.53
N GLU A 3 -10.80 -18.03 -0.79
CA GLU A 3 -10.33 -17.50 0.50
C GLU A 3 -9.80 -16.05 0.40
N ALA A 4 -9.79 -15.35 1.54
CA ALA A 4 -9.25 -14.00 1.64
C ALA A 4 -7.72 -14.03 1.44
N PRO A 5 -7.15 -13.10 0.64
CA PRO A 5 -5.74 -13.15 0.27
C PRO A 5 -4.83 -12.57 1.37
N LEU A 6 -4.95 -13.03 2.63
CA LEU A 6 -4.25 -12.48 3.79
C LEU A 6 -2.76 -12.84 3.82
N VAL A 7 -1.92 -11.95 4.35
CA VAL A 7 -0.48 -12.18 4.53
C VAL A 7 -0.02 -11.67 5.90
N GLY A 8 0.89 -12.40 6.54
CA GLY A 8 1.54 -11.96 7.77
C GLY A 8 0.58 -11.86 8.95
N ASP A 9 0.48 -10.68 9.55
CA ASP A 9 -0.37 -10.35 10.69
C ASP A 9 -1.73 -9.74 10.29
N GLU A 10 -2.06 -9.73 9.00
CA GLU A 10 -3.36 -9.28 8.51
C GLU A 10 -4.51 -10.13 9.09
N ARG A 11 -5.52 -9.45 9.62
CA ARG A 11 -6.64 -10.10 10.30
C ARG A 11 -7.80 -10.35 9.36
N GLN A 12 -8.37 -11.55 9.44
CA GLN A 12 -9.59 -11.93 8.71
C GLN A 12 -10.75 -10.96 8.98
N GLU A 13 -10.93 -10.54 10.24
CA GLU A 13 -11.98 -9.60 10.64
C GLU A 13 -11.89 -8.24 9.91
N ASP A 14 -10.67 -7.74 9.68
CA ASP A 14 -10.47 -6.45 9.00
C ASP A 14 -10.80 -6.58 7.51
N TYR A 15 -10.42 -7.70 6.89
CA TYR A 15 -10.76 -8.00 5.50
C TYR A 15 -12.27 -8.20 5.34
N ASP A 16 -12.92 -8.96 6.23
CA ASP A 16 -14.36 -9.21 6.17
C ASP A 16 -15.15 -7.91 6.35
N SER A 17 -14.72 -7.04 7.27
CA SER A 17 -15.32 -5.71 7.46
C SER A 17 -15.18 -4.85 6.20
N PHE A 18 -14.02 -4.89 5.54
CA PHE A 18 -13.80 -4.19 4.28
C PHE A 18 -14.66 -4.75 3.14
N PHE A 19 -14.72 -6.08 3.00
CA PHE A 19 -15.56 -6.78 2.02
C PHE A 19 -17.05 -6.46 2.22
N ALA A 20 -17.53 -6.51 3.46
CA ALA A 20 -18.92 -6.17 3.81
C ALA A 20 -19.23 -4.70 3.49
N ALA A 21 -18.29 -3.78 3.77
CA ALA A 21 -18.48 -2.37 3.45
C ALA A 21 -18.66 -2.13 1.94
N VAL A 22 -17.86 -2.81 1.10
CA VAL A 22 -17.97 -2.69 -0.37
C VAL A 22 -19.25 -3.35 -0.89
N THR A 23 -19.55 -4.57 -0.46
CA THR A 23 -20.72 -5.33 -0.95
C THR A 23 -22.06 -4.74 -0.49
N SER A 24 -22.13 -4.11 0.69
CA SER A 24 -23.34 -3.45 1.19
C SER A 24 -23.91 -2.36 0.29
N LYS A 25 -23.13 -1.89 -0.69
CA LYS A 25 -23.52 -0.84 -1.64
C LYS A 25 -24.12 -1.36 -2.94
N LEU A 26 -24.13 -2.68 -3.15
CA LEU A 26 -24.59 -3.29 -4.39
C LEU A 26 -26.04 -3.75 -4.24
N ALA A 27 -26.88 -3.36 -5.19
CA ALA A 27 -28.27 -3.82 -5.26
C ALA A 27 -28.32 -5.14 -6.04
N GLN A 28 -28.51 -6.26 -5.31
CA GLN A 28 -28.72 -7.62 -5.84
C GLN A 28 -27.78 -8.01 -7.00
N PRO A 29 -26.47 -8.17 -6.75
CA PRO A 29 -25.53 -8.59 -7.79
C PRO A 29 -25.87 -9.99 -8.31
N ASP A 30 -25.66 -10.22 -9.61
CA ASP A 30 -25.64 -11.57 -10.14
C ASP A 30 -24.29 -12.27 -9.87
N ILE A 31 -24.17 -13.56 -10.23
CA ILE A 31 -22.97 -14.35 -9.95
C ILE A 31 -21.69 -13.79 -10.62
N ILE A 32 -21.82 -13.09 -11.75
CA ILE A 32 -20.67 -12.50 -12.44
C ILE A 32 -20.28 -11.18 -11.77
N ASP A 33 -21.27 -10.38 -11.38
CA ASP A 33 -21.03 -9.16 -10.60
C ASP A 33 -20.34 -9.51 -9.28
N GLU A 34 -20.79 -10.56 -8.61
CA GLU A 34 -20.17 -11.12 -7.40
C GLU A 34 -18.68 -11.45 -7.58
N LEU A 35 -18.29 -12.02 -8.72
CA LEU A 35 -16.89 -12.32 -9.04
C LEU A 35 -16.07 -11.03 -9.23
N TYR A 36 -16.57 -10.06 -10.00
CA TYR A 36 -15.87 -8.79 -10.19
C TYR A 36 -15.76 -7.97 -8.91
N VAL A 37 -16.78 -8.03 -8.06
CA VAL A 37 -16.78 -7.35 -6.76
C VAL A 37 -15.72 -7.96 -5.85
N LYS A 38 -15.59 -9.29 -5.84
CA LYS A 38 -14.49 -9.94 -5.15
C LYS A 38 -13.13 -9.48 -5.69
N ASP A 39 -12.95 -9.42 -7.00
CA ASP A 39 -11.69 -8.93 -7.59
C ASP A 39 -11.40 -7.48 -7.17
N VAL A 40 -12.40 -6.61 -7.15
CA VAL A 40 -12.25 -5.22 -6.68
C VAL A 40 -11.82 -5.17 -5.22
N VAL A 41 -12.42 -6.00 -4.36
CA VAL A 41 -12.07 -6.08 -2.94
C VAL A 41 -10.64 -6.60 -2.76
N ASP A 42 -10.31 -7.73 -3.38
CA ASP A 42 -8.99 -8.35 -3.28
C ASP A 42 -7.88 -7.42 -3.79
N LEU A 43 -8.10 -6.77 -4.94
CA LEU A 43 -7.13 -5.83 -5.51
C LEU A 43 -6.98 -4.59 -4.64
N SER A 44 -8.07 -4.08 -4.06
CA SER A 44 -7.99 -2.94 -3.14
C SER A 44 -7.25 -3.29 -1.85
N TRP A 45 -7.43 -4.51 -1.35
CA TRP A 45 -6.67 -5.03 -0.21
C TRP A 45 -5.17 -5.13 -0.53
N GLN A 46 -4.83 -5.68 -1.70
CA GLN A 46 -3.44 -5.77 -2.17
C GLN A 46 -2.80 -4.39 -2.35
N ILE A 47 -3.51 -3.41 -2.92
CA ILE A 47 -3.00 -2.03 -3.07
C ILE A 47 -2.71 -1.41 -1.70
N ARG A 48 -3.60 -1.60 -0.72
CA ARG A 48 -3.37 -1.13 0.65
C ARG A 48 -2.10 -1.75 1.24
N ARG A 49 -1.92 -3.07 1.09
CA ARG A 49 -0.72 -3.78 1.54
C ARG A 49 0.55 -3.25 0.89
N GLU A 50 0.58 -3.11 -0.43
CA GLU A 50 1.75 -2.62 -1.15
C GLU A 50 2.15 -1.20 -0.70
N ARG A 51 1.17 -0.34 -0.42
CA ARG A 51 1.45 1.01 0.15
C ARG A 51 2.07 0.95 1.54
N LEU A 52 1.68 -0.02 2.37
CA LEU A 52 2.32 -0.26 3.67
C LEU A 52 3.74 -0.79 3.49
N ILE A 53 3.96 -1.73 2.57
CA ILE A 53 5.28 -2.27 2.23
C ILE A 53 6.21 -1.14 1.73
N LEU A 54 5.71 -0.24 0.87
CA LEU A 54 6.46 0.91 0.38
C LEU A 54 6.95 1.80 1.53
N ALA A 55 6.05 2.12 2.47
CA ALA A 55 6.39 2.91 3.65
C ALA A 55 7.47 2.21 4.50
N GLU A 56 7.37 0.90 4.68
CA GLU A 56 8.36 0.12 5.43
C GLU A 56 9.72 0.03 4.71
N ILE A 57 9.76 -0.12 3.39
CA ILE A 57 11.01 -0.08 2.60
C ILE A 57 11.73 1.25 2.84
N ILE A 58 11.03 2.37 2.70
CA ILE A 58 11.60 3.70 2.94
C ILE A 58 12.13 3.79 4.38
N ARG A 59 11.33 3.34 5.36
CA ARG A 59 11.68 3.36 6.78
C ARG A 59 12.96 2.56 7.08
N LEU A 60 13.12 1.38 6.45
CA LEU A 60 14.32 0.54 6.58
C LEU A 60 15.55 1.22 5.97
N HIS A 61 15.43 1.80 4.77
CA HIS A 61 16.55 2.52 4.16
C HIS A 61 16.93 3.80 4.92
N GLN A 62 15.99 4.49 5.57
CA GLN A 62 16.34 5.59 6.46
C GLN A 62 17.21 5.12 7.63
N ARG A 63 16.89 3.97 8.24
CA ARG A 63 17.74 3.37 9.28
C ARG A 63 19.14 3.09 8.76
N GLU A 64 19.27 2.56 7.54
CA GLU A 64 20.59 2.28 6.94
C GLU A 64 21.40 3.55 6.70
N VAL A 65 20.76 4.61 6.21
CA VAL A 65 21.41 5.92 6.04
C VAL A 65 21.89 6.44 7.40
N VAL A 66 21.03 6.44 8.42
CA VAL A 66 21.40 6.87 9.77
C VAL A 66 22.55 6.03 10.32
N LEU A 67 22.53 4.72 10.14
CA LEU A 67 23.62 3.83 10.53
C LEU A 67 24.95 4.22 9.86
N GLY A 68 24.94 4.52 8.57
CA GLY A 68 26.13 4.98 7.84
C GLY A 68 26.68 6.30 8.38
N LEU A 69 25.80 7.26 8.65
CA LEU A 69 26.18 8.55 9.24
C LEU A 69 26.75 8.38 10.66
N LEU A 70 26.13 7.53 11.48
CA LEU A 70 26.60 7.24 12.83
C LEU A 70 27.96 6.55 12.82
N LYS A 71 28.23 5.62 11.89
CA LYS A 71 29.55 4.98 11.76
C LYS A 71 30.65 6.00 11.41
N THR A 72 30.35 6.95 10.53
CA THR A 72 31.29 8.00 10.12
C THR A 72 31.65 8.95 11.27
N LYS A 73 30.67 9.31 12.11
CA LYS A 73 30.91 10.12 13.33
C LYS A 73 31.91 9.47 14.29
N HIS A 74 31.85 8.15 14.42
CA HIS A 74 32.73 7.43 15.35
C HIS A 74 34.17 7.31 14.83
N SER A 75 34.38 7.31 13.51
CA SER A 75 35.74 7.26 12.95
C SER A 75 36.51 8.58 13.06
N GLU A 76 35.82 9.72 12.99
CA GLU A 76 36.46 11.04 13.08
C GLU A 76 36.80 11.47 14.51
N ARG A 77 36.04 10.99 15.50
CA ARG A 77 36.18 11.43 16.90
C ARG A 77 37.39 10.84 17.63
N ASP A 78 37.87 9.67 17.22
CA ASP A 78 38.84 8.89 18.01
C ASP A 78 40.28 8.86 17.49
N GLY A 79 40.57 9.38 16.29
CA GLY A 79 41.94 9.68 15.82
C GLY A 79 42.98 8.56 15.78
N LEU A 80 42.69 7.35 16.27
CA LEU A 80 43.61 6.22 16.40
C LEU A 80 42.88 4.87 16.20
N PRO A 81 43.41 3.95 15.38
CA PRO A 81 42.84 2.62 15.17
C PRO A 81 43.22 1.71 16.34
N ASP A 82 42.53 1.82 17.47
CA ASP A 82 42.58 0.77 18.49
C ASP A 82 41.51 -0.29 18.20
N THR A 83 41.93 -1.52 17.98
CA THR A 83 41.09 -2.69 17.64
C THR A 83 39.95 -2.96 18.62
N ARG A 84 40.02 -2.47 19.88
CA ARG A 84 38.89 -2.50 20.84
C ARG A 84 37.78 -1.50 20.49
N ASN A 85 38.12 -0.41 19.82
CA ASN A 85 37.23 0.68 19.46
C ASN A 85 36.31 0.31 18.29
N ALA A 86 36.85 -0.35 17.25
CA ALA A 86 36.08 -0.77 16.07
C ALA A 86 34.82 -1.61 16.42
N MET A 87 34.89 -2.45 17.44
CA MET A 87 33.76 -3.29 17.88
C MET A 87 32.66 -2.47 18.58
N TYR A 88 33.02 -1.46 19.37
CA TYR A 88 32.07 -0.50 19.94
C TYR A 88 31.48 0.45 18.89
N GLN A 89 32.25 0.82 17.86
CA GLN A 89 31.78 1.67 16.77
C GLN A 89 30.73 0.96 15.91
N ILE A 90 30.93 -0.32 15.60
CA ILE A 90 29.98 -1.11 14.80
C ILE A 90 28.74 -1.48 15.60
N LEU A 91 28.90 -1.98 16.83
CA LEU A 91 27.77 -2.42 17.67
C LEU A 91 27.00 -1.25 18.29
N GLY A 92 27.68 -0.14 18.59
CA GLY A 92 27.07 1.08 19.11
C GLY A 92 26.24 1.79 18.07
N ALA A 93 26.79 2.01 16.86
CA ALA A 93 26.07 2.65 15.77
C ALA A 93 24.85 1.84 15.32
N ASP A 94 24.94 0.50 15.28
CA ASP A 94 23.80 -0.35 14.95
C ASP A 94 22.69 -0.28 16.02
N ARG A 95 23.07 -0.31 17.29
CA ARG A 95 22.13 -0.13 18.40
C ARG A 95 21.45 1.24 18.37
N ASP A 96 22.20 2.29 18.10
CA ASP A 96 21.66 3.65 18.02
C ASP A 96 20.76 3.84 16.80
N ALA A 97 21.10 3.25 15.65
CA ALA A 97 20.21 3.21 14.49
C ALA A 97 18.93 2.41 14.76
N GLN A 98 19.02 1.31 15.51
CA GLN A 98 17.84 0.55 15.93
C GLN A 98 16.95 1.36 16.88
N ARG A 99 17.55 2.11 17.81
CA ARG A 99 16.82 3.01 18.70
C ARG A 99 16.22 4.19 17.94
N TRP A 100 16.93 4.75 16.97
CA TRP A 100 16.40 5.79 16.09
C TRP A 100 15.11 5.33 15.38
N LEU A 101 15.05 4.05 15.01
CA LEU A 101 13.89 3.47 14.33
C LEU A 101 12.68 3.25 15.25
N GLY A 102 12.91 2.84 16.51
CA GLY A 102 11.86 2.36 17.42
C GLY A 102 11.53 3.24 18.63
N ASP A 103 12.41 4.16 19.01
CA ASP A 103 12.25 5.04 20.18
C ASP A 103 12.15 6.51 19.74
N PRO A 104 10.98 7.16 19.91
CA PRO A 104 10.79 8.56 19.54
C PRO A 104 11.78 9.54 20.23
N THR A 105 12.17 9.23 21.47
CA THR A 105 13.10 10.08 22.24
C THR A 105 14.51 9.96 21.67
N ALA A 106 14.95 8.73 21.40
CA ALA A 106 16.24 8.48 20.76
C ALA A 106 16.29 9.09 19.35
N ARG A 107 15.20 8.95 18.57
CA ARG A 107 15.06 9.55 17.25
C ARG A 107 15.26 11.05 17.29
N ALA A 108 14.53 11.77 18.14
CA ALA A 108 14.63 13.22 18.25
C ALA A 108 16.05 13.68 18.61
N LYS A 109 16.72 12.96 19.52
CA LYS A 109 18.10 13.25 19.92
C LYS A 109 19.09 13.04 18.77
N ILE A 110 19.01 11.89 18.09
CA ILE A 110 19.90 11.54 16.98
C ILE A 110 19.66 12.47 15.78
N ASP A 111 18.41 12.81 15.47
CA ASP A 111 18.08 13.77 14.41
C ASP A 111 18.65 15.17 14.72
N ALA A 112 18.60 15.60 15.99
CA ALA A 112 19.22 16.87 16.40
C ALA A 112 20.75 16.82 16.23
N ASP A 113 21.40 15.75 16.67
CA ASP A 113 22.85 15.53 16.49
C ASP A 113 23.23 15.57 14.99
N LEU A 114 22.52 14.82 14.15
CA LEU A 114 22.77 14.76 12.71
C LEU A 114 22.56 16.12 12.03
N LYS A 115 21.55 16.88 12.47
CA LYS A 115 21.28 18.22 11.95
C LYS A 115 22.43 19.20 12.22
N THR A 116 23.11 19.11 13.37
CA THR A 116 24.29 19.94 13.64
C THR A 116 25.45 19.67 12.68
N GLN A 117 25.43 18.52 12.00
CA GLN A 117 26.42 18.10 11.01
C GLN A 117 25.96 18.36 9.57
N GLY A 118 24.82 19.04 9.37
CA GLY A 118 24.26 19.32 8.05
C GLY A 118 23.33 18.24 7.50
N TYR A 119 23.12 17.13 8.24
CA TYR A 119 22.20 16.08 7.84
C TYR A 119 20.81 16.33 8.45
N SER A 120 19.99 17.04 7.70
CA SER A 120 18.58 17.25 8.08
C SER A 120 17.76 15.96 7.90
N PRO A 121 16.59 15.83 8.57
CA PRO A 121 15.68 14.71 8.34
C PRO A 121 15.25 14.55 6.88
N SER A 122 15.11 15.67 6.13
CA SER A 122 14.82 15.63 4.69
C SER A 122 16.00 15.14 3.85
N THR A 123 17.24 15.44 4.26
CA THR A 123 18.45 14.88 3.62
C THR A 123 18.52 13.36 3.81
N VAL A 124 18.25 12.89 5.03
CA VAL A 124 18.19 11.44 5.34
C VAL A 124 17.09 10.77 4.51
N LEU A 125 15.90 11.38 4.44
CA LEU A 125 14.81 10.88 3.62
C LEU A 125 15.19 10.81 2.14
N ALA A 126 15.75 11.88 1.57
CA ALA A 126 16.15 11.92 0.17
C ALA A 126 17.18 10.83 -0.16
N GLN A 127 18.19 10.65 0.71
CA GLN A 127 19.18 9.59 0.51
C GLN A 127 18.56 8.19 0.61
N ALA A 128 17.63 7.99 1.55
CA ALA A 128 16.91 6.72 1.67
C ALA A 128 16.08 6.43 0.41
N TYR A 129 15.38 7.43 -0.14
CA TYR A 129 14.65 7.31 -1.40
C TYR A 129 15.55 6.95 -2.58
N LEU A 130 16.73 7.60 -2.68
CA LEU A 130 17.70 7.28 -3.73
C LEU A 130 18.25 5.86 -3.59
N ASN A 131 18.53 5.42 -2.37
CA ASN A 131 19.03 4.06 -2.11
C ASN A 131 17.97 2.99 -2.39
N ALA A 132 16.70 3.30 -2.15
CA ALA A 132 15.55 2.40 -2.29
C ALA A 132 14.90 2.43 -3.68
N ALA A 133 15.43 3.20 -4.63
CA ALA A 133 14.71 3.55 -5.86
C ALA A 133 14.25 2.31 -6.65
N ALA A 134 15.09 1.29 -6.76
CA ALA A 134 14.76 0.07 -7.50
C ALA A 134 13.64 -0.76 -6.83
N GLU A 135 13.62 -0.82 -5.50
CA GLU A 135 12.59 -1.47 -4.71
C GLU A 135 11.27 -0.71 -4.77
N ILE A 136 11.34 0.62 -4.65
CA ILE A 136 10.20 1.54 -4.79
C ILE A 136 9.55 1.34 -6.17
N ASP A 137 10.33 1.39 -7.24
CA ASP A 137 9.82 1.22 -8.61
C ASP A 137 9.09 -0.12 -8.80
N LYS A 138 9.62 -1.21 -8.21
CA LYS A 138 8.96 -2.52 -8.27
C LYS A 138 7.63 -2.54 -7.54
N VAL A 139 7.53 -1.87 -6.38
CA VAL A 139 6.28 -1.77 -5.61
C VAL A 139 5.26 -0.93 -6.38
N GLU A 140 5.67 0.22 -6.90
CA GLU A 140 4.83 1.11 -7.71
C GLU A 140 4.30 0.43 -8.97
N GLN A 141 5.14 -0.37 -9.66
CA GLN A 141 4.70 -1.18 -10.80
C GLN A 141 3.62 -2.20 -10.42
N ARG A 142 3.74 -2.84 -9.24
CA ARG A 142 2.69 -3.76 -8.75
C ARG A 142 1.41 -3.02 -8.42
N ILE A 143 1.50 -1.88 -7.73
CA ILE A 143 0.34 -1.01 -7.44
C ILE A 143 -0.36 -0.61 -8.73
N ALA A 144 0.36 -0.11 -9.73
CA ALA A 144 -0.20 0.29 -11.01
C ALA A 144 -0.91 -0.88 -11.72
N SER A 145 -0.33 -2.09 -11.69
CA SER A 145 -0.96 -3.29 -12.24
C SER A 145 -2.27 -3.65 -11.52
N TYR A 146 -2.28 -3.58 -10.18
CA TYR A 146 -3.49 -3.84 -9.40
C TYR A 146 -4.57 -2.77 -9.64
N GLU A 147 -4.18 -1.50 -9.74
CA GLU A 147 -5.10 -0.40 -10.04
C GLU A 147 -5.72 -0.53 -11.43
N ALA A 148 -4.94 -0.92 -12.44
CA ALA A 148 -5.43 -1.17 -13.78
C ALA A 148 -6.47 -2.31 -13.81
N ARG A 149 -6.17 -3.43 -13.15
CA ARG A 149 -7.10 -4.58 -13.05
C ARG A 149 -8.37 -4.22 -12.28
N ARG A 150 -8.25 -3.44 -11.20
CA ARG A 150 -9.40 -2.96 -10.42
C ARG A 150 -10.29 -2.05 -11.26
N MET A 151 -9.69 -1.15 -12.04
CA MET A 151 -10.41 -0.26 -12.94
C MET A 151 -11.15 -1.05 -14.02
N MET A 152 -10.55 -2.11 -14.57
CA MET A 152 -11.23 -3.01 -15.51
C MET A 152 -12.44 -3.68 -14.87
N ALA A 153 -12.29 -4.28 -13.68
CA ALA A 153 -13.40 -4.92 -12.98
C ALA A 153 -14.56 -3.94 -12.69
N LEU A 154 -14.25 -2.71 -12.26
CA LEU A 154 -15.26 -1.68 -12.02
C LEU A 154 -16.01 -1.29 -13.30
N ARG A 155 -15.30 -1.15 -14.44
CA ARG A 155 -15.92 -0.85 -15.73
C ARG A 155 -16.85 -1.97 -16.20
N GLU A 156 -16.47 -3.23 -15.97
CA GLU A 156 -17.33 -4.36 -16.31
C GLU A 156 -18.60 -4.40 -15.46
N ILE A 157 -18.51 -4.10 -14.15
CA ILE A 157 -19.69 -3.97 -13.28
C ILE A 157 -20.62 -2.86 -13.79
N GLU A 158 -20.08 -1.68 -14.12
CA GLU A 158 -20.85 -0.55 -14.65
C GLU A 158 -21.54 -0.92 -15.98
N HIS A 159 -20.79 -1.49 -16.92
CA HIS A 159 -21.31 -1.90 -18.23
C HIS A 159 -22.43 -2.94 -18.11
N ARG A 160 -22.29 -3.92 -17.20
CA ARG A 160 -23.32 -4.93 -16.94
C ARG A 160 -24.58 -4.30 -16.35
N SER A 161 -24.42 -3.39 -15.38
CA SER A 161 -25.54 -2.66 -14.78
C SER A 161 -26.34 -1.88 -15.83
N GLU A 162 -25.67 -1.15 -16.71
CA GLU A 162 -26.30 -0.42 -17.82
C GLU A 162 -27.02 -1.35 -18.81
N ASN A 163 -26.42 -2.49 -19.14
CA ASN A 163 -27.03 -3.46 -20.04
C ASN A 163 -28.31 -4.07 -19.45
N SER A 164 -28.28 -4.42 -18.17
CA SER A 164 -29.45 -4.91 -17.45
C SER A 164 -30.57 -3.86 -17.44
N ALA A 165 -30.25 -2.60 -17.16
CA ALA A 165 -31.23 -1.51 -17.20
C ALA A 165 -31.86 -1.34 -18.59
N ARG A 166 -31.04 -1.33 -19.65
CA ARG A 166 -31.53 -1.26 -21.05
C ARG A 166 -32.41 -2.45 -21.43
N GLN A 167 -32.09 -3.64 -20.94
CA GLN A 167 -32.91 -4.83 -21.23
C GLN A 167 -34.28 -4.75 -20.56
N VAL A 168 -34.34 -4.26 -19.31
CA VAL A 168 -35.61 -4.01 -18.60
C VAL A 168 -36.43 -2.95 -19.35
N GLU A 169 -35.84 -1.82 -19.71
CA GLU A 169 -36.54 -0.76 -20.46
C GLU A 169 -37.14 -1.27 -21.78
N ARG A 170 -36.39 -2.08 -22.55
CA ARG A 170 -36.89 -2.70 -23.77
C ARG A 170 -38.02 -3.68 -23.52
N ALA A 171 -37.92 -4.51 -22.48
CA ALA A 171 -38.96 -5.46 -22.13
C ALA A 171 -40.25 -4.75 -21.71
N THR A 172 -40.16 -3.72 -20.88
CA THR A 172 -41.30 -2.90 -20.48
C THR A 172 -41.94 -2.19 -21.68
N SER A 173 -41.12 -1.58 -22.55
CA SER A 173 -41.62 -0.92 -23.76
C SER A 173 -42.36 -1.89 -24.68
N ALA A 174 -41.84 -3.11 -24.86
CA ALA A 174 -42.47 -4.13 -25.69
C ALA A 174 -43.82 -4.61 -25.15
N ILE A 175 -43.97 -4.73 -23.82
CA ILE A 175 -45.24 -5.07 -23.18
C ILE A 175 -46.26 -3.96 -23.40
N ILE A 176 -45.87 -2.71 -23.12
CA ILE A 176 -46.74 -1.53 -23.28
C ILE A 176 -47.20 -1.41 -24.74
N ASP A 177 -46.28 -1.48 -25.70
CA ASP A 177 -46.61 -1.41 -27.13
C ASP A 177 -47.48 -2.59 -27.60
N GLY A 178 -47.34 -3.76 -26.98
CA GLY A 178 -48.16 -4.95 -27.24
C GLY A 178 -49.60 -4.78 -26.72
N GLU A 179 -49.76 -4.32 -25.47
CA GLU A 179 -51.07 -4.07 -24.85
C GLU A 179 -51.88 -3.01 -25.63
N PHE A 180 -51.23 -1.97 -26.15
CA PHE A 180 -51.91 -0.95 -26.98
C PHE A 180 -52.34 -1.46 -28.36
N ARG A 181 -51.68 -2.50 -28.90
CA ARG A 181 -52.07 -3.11 -30.18
C ARG A 181 -53.25 -4.08 -30.03
N GLU A 182 -53.28 -4.86 -28.95
CA GLU A 182 -54.41 -5.77 -28.67
C GLU A 182 -55.71 -5.03 -28.32
N ALA A 183 -55.63 -3.85 -27.71
CA ALA A 183 -56.82 -3.04 -27.39
C ALA A 183 -57.44 -2.30 -28.60
N ALA A 184 -56.80 -2.34 -29.76
CA ALA A 184 -57.23 -1.64 -30.98
C ALA A 184 -57.87 -2.56 -32.05
N GLU A 185 -57.93 -3.87 -31.80
CA GLU A 185 -58.66 -4.87 -32.61
C GLU A 185 -60.05 -5.17 -32.01
#